data_AF-A0A059AJC6-F1
#
_entry.id   AF-A0A059AJC6-F1
#
_cell.length_a   1.000
_cell.length_b   1.000
_cell.length_c   1.000
_cell.angle_alpha   90.00
_cell.angle_beta   90.00
_cell.angle_gamma   90.00
#
_symmetry.space_group_name_H-M   'P 1'
#
loop_
_entity.id
_entity.type
_entity.pdbx_description
1 polymer ?
#
loop_
_entity_poly.entity_id
_entity_poly.type
_entity_poly.pdbx_seq_one_letter_code
_entity_poly.pdbx_strand_id
1 'polypeptide(L)'
;MAEISAARDAPDSSPPTHEGKAQISTSETGRPPLLSFVISKRAMGVQIFSLDKNELSARVYAGVLLKDDREQGEAKNGADREPPYTRKYWVDKKLNKNCWKILAKDLSIASDDKYWQWTEEEEPCYSGNKKVHVAELKRICWLEINGKCNTIMLSPRTKYEVEILVKIKEGGRGWDAPVNLSLALPDGNKQERMERLEGLEKEKWHRISIGQFETTPKTLILFR
;
A
#
# COMPACT_ATOMS: atom_id res chain seq x y z
N MET A 1 -5.18 -4.98 -4.33
CA MET A 1 -4.74 -3.78 -3.57
C MET A 1 -3.34 -3.43 -4.04
N ALA A 2 -2.81 -2.24 -3.74
CA ALA A 2 -1.44 -1.90 -4.10
C ALA A 2 -0.69 -1.29 -2.92
N GLU A 3 0.62 -1.55 -2.84
CA GLU A 3 1.51 -1.10 -1.78
C GLU A 3 2.67 -0.31 -2.37
N ILE A 4 2.99 0.82 -1.73
CA ILE A 4 4.13 1.68 -2.06
C ILE A 4 4.98 1.75 -0.79
N SER A 5 6.06 0.98 -0.77
CA SER A 5 6.91 0.80 0.40
C SER A 5 8.35 1.22 0.11
N ALA A 6 9.04 1.77 1.12
CA ALA A 6 10.43 2.17 0.95
C ALA A 6 11.29 0.93 0.68
N ALA A 7 12.00 0.93 -0.45
CA ALA A 7 12.87 -0.15 -0.85
C ALA A 7 14.09 -0.19 0.07
N ARG A 8 14.50 -1.39 0.47
CA ARG A 8 15.78 -1.59 1.14
C ARG A 8 16.86 -1.67 0.07
N ASP A 9 18.03 -1.11 0.35
CA ASP A 9 19.20 -1.37 -0.47
C ASP A 9 19.49 -2.87 -0.45
N ALA A 10 19.87 -3.41 -1.60
CA ALA A 10 20.35 -4.79 -1.66
C ALA A 10 21.55 -4.90 -0.69
N PRO A 11 21.65 -5.99 0.10
CA PRO A 11 22.86 -6.21 0.87
C PRO A 11 24.04 -6.20 -0.10
N ASP A 12 25.03 -5.35 0.19
CA ASP A 12 26.25 -5.23 -0.60
C ASP A 12 26.84 -6.64 -0.77
N SER A 13 27.00 -7.08 -2.02
CA SER A 13 27.52 -8.41 -2.37
C SER A 13 29.04 -8.54 -2.13
N SER A 14 29.65 -7.55 -1.50
CA SER A 14 31.06 -7.55 -1.11
C SER A 14 31.30 -8.56 0.03
N PRO A 15 32.28 -9.48 -0.10
CA PRO A 15 32.56 -10.46 0.95
C PRO A 15 33.01 -9.75 2.24
N PRO A 16 32.59 -10.23 3.43
CA PRO A 16 32.92 -9.59 4.68
C PRO A 16 34.42 -9.72 4.97
N THR A 17 35.15 -8.60 4.92
CA THR A 17 36.50 -8.51 5.46
C THR A 17 36.40 -8.65 6.98
N HIS A 18 36.92 -9.76 7.51
CA HIS A 18 37.01 -10.02 8.95
C HIS A 18 37.92 -9.01 9.63
N GLU A 19 37.37 -7.96 10.23
CA GLU A 19 37.94 -7.33 11.42
C GLU A 19 36.83 -6.91 12.38
N GLY A 20 36.98 -7.34 13.64
CA GLY A 20 35.94 -7.28 14.65
C GLY A 20 35.71 -5.90 15.28
N LYS A 21 34.66 -5.89 16.10
CA LYS A 21 34.19 -4.84 17.04
C LYS A 21 33.31 -3.74 16.44
N ALA A 22 32.00 -3.92 16.56
CA ALA A 22 31.21 -3.39 17.67
C ALA A 22 29.75 -3.79 17.45
N GLN A 23 29.15 -4.50 18.41
CA GLN A 23 27.69 -4.55 18.49
C GLN A 23 27.21 -3.11 18.74
N ILE A 24 26.61 -2.48 17.74
CA ILE A 24 25.87 -1.26 17.96
C ILE A 24 24.58 -1.65 18.69
N SER A 25 24.60 -1.29 19.96
CA SER A 25 23.53 -1.29 20.93
C SER A 25 22.28 -0.56 20.43
N THR A 26 21.13 -1.09 20.86
CA THR A 26 19.87 -0.39 21.15
C THR A 26 19.31 0.49 20.05
N SER A 27 18.30 -0.02 19.36
CA SER A 27 17.44 0.74 18.45
C SER A 27 16.76 1.89 19.20
N GLU A 28 17.33 3.10 19.14
CA GLU A 28 16.55 4.31 19.33
C GLU A 28 15.50 4.33 18.22
N THR A 29 14.24 4.07 18.56
CA THR A 29 13.13 4.30 17.64
C THR A 29 13.10 5.79 17.35
N GLY A 30 13.61 6.19 16.19
CA GLY A 30 13.60 7.58 15.75
C GLY A 30 12.19 8.17 15.81
N ARG A 31 12.09 9.47 16.03
CA ARG A 31 10.82 10.18 15.98
C ARG A 31 10.21 10.03 14.57
N PRO A 32 8.91 9.70 14.45
CA PRO A 32 8.25 9.61 13.15
C PRO A 32 8.34 10.92 12.34
N PRO A 33 8.32 10.87 10.99
CA PRO A 33 8.35 12.06 10.15
C PRO A 33 7.17 12.98 10.42
N LEU A 34 7.34 14.31 10.24
CA LEU A 34 6.27 15.28 10.54
C LEU A 34 4.95 15.00 9.82
N LEU A 35 5.01 14.49 8.58
CA LEU A 35 3.83 14.14 7.81
C LEU A 35 2.96 13.08 8.53
N SER A 36 3.57 12.17 9.31
CA SER A 36 2.83 11.13 10.02
C SER A 36 1.83 11.72 11.01
N PHE A 37 2.16 12.83 11.66
CA PHE A 37 1.24 13.51 12.60
C PHE A 37 -0.01 14.03 11.88
N VAL A 38 0.17 14.60 10.69
CA VAL A 38 -0.94 15.11 9.86
C VAL A 38 -1.85 13.96 9.41
N ILE A 39 -1.25 12.88 8.93
CA ILE A 39 -2.00 11.70 8.47
C ILE A 39 -2.72 11.01 9.63
N SER A 40 -2.06 10.86 10.78
CA SER A 40 -2.66 10.33 12.00
C SER A 40 -3.84 11.17 12.48
N LYS A 41 -3.75 12.51 12.40
CA LYS A 41 -4.86 13.39 12.79
C LYS A 41 -6.07 13.17 11.90
N ARG A 42 -5.85 12.98 10.59
CA ARG A 42 -6.91 12.67 9.63
C ARG A 42 -7.54 11.29 9.91
N ALA A 43 -6.74 10.29 10.22
CA ALA A 43 -7.23 8.92 10.48
C ALA A 43 -8.00 8.78 11.80
N MET A 44 -7.57 9.48 12.86
CA MET A 44 -8.10 9.30 14.23
C MET A 44 -9.03 10.43 14.70
N GLY A 45 -9.12 11.53 13.93
CA GLY A 45 -9.91 12.69 14.31
C GLY A 45 -9.48 13.26 15.67
N VAL A 46 -10.47 13.54 16.54
CA VAL A 46 -10.25 14.12 17.87
C VAL A 46 -9.51 13.19 18.84
N GLN A 47 -9.50 11.87 18.60
CA GLN A 47 -8.81 10.92 19.47
C GLN A 47 -7.28 11.05 19.44
N ILE A 48 -6.71 11.77 18.47
CA ILE A 48 -5.25 12.00 18.44
C ILE A 48 -4.76 12.84 19.62
N PHE A 49 -5.58 13.75 20.13
CA PHE A 49 -5.17 14.70 21.18
C PHE A 49 -5.06 14.07 22.57
N SER A 50 -5.63 12.88 22.77
CA SER A 50 -5.52 12.12 24.01
C SER A 50 -4.32 11.16 24.04
N LEU A 51 -3.50 11.13 22.98
CA LEU A 51 -2.36 10.22 22.89
C LEU A 51 -1.07 10.89 23.33
N ASP A 52 -0.27 10.17 24.11
CA ASP A 52 1.12 10.57 24.33
C ASP A 52 1.99 10.29 23.08
N LYS A 53 3.23 10.77 23.12
CA LYS A 53 4.18 10.66 22.00
C LYS A 53 4.53 9.20 21.65
N ASN A 54 4.61 8.32 22.66
CA ASN A 54 5.00 6.93 22.47
C ASN A 54 3.85 6.14 21.84
N GLU A 55 2.64 6.35 22.35
CA GLU A 55 1.42 5.75 21.82
C GLU A 55 1.17 6.20 20.38
N LEU A 56 1.29 7.50 20.08
CA LEU A 56 1.17 8.00 18.72
C LEU A 56 2.22 7.39 17.79
N SER A 57 3.46 7.26 18.25
CA SER A 57 4.53 6.64 17.46
C SER A 57 4.24 5.16 17.20
N ALA A 58 3.81 4.41 18.22
CA ALA A 58 3.45 3.00 18.08
C ALA A 58 2.33 2.80 17.04
N ARG A 59 1.30 3.65 17.06
CA ARG A 59 0.20 3.60 16.09
C ARG A 59 0.66 3.90 14.66
N VAL A 60 1.51 4.91 14.49
CA VAL A 60 2.07 5.26 13.18
C VAL A 60 2.89 4.11 12.60
N TYR A 61 3.69 3.43 13.42
CA TYR A 61 4.49 2.28 12.98
C TYR A 61 3.64 1.03 12.71
N ALA A 62 2.58 0.80 13.49
CA ALA A 62 1.64 -0.31 13.27
C ALA A 62 0.71 -0.06 12.05
N GLY A 63 0.52 1.20 11.70
CA GLY A 63 -0.27 1.64 10.56
C GLY A 63 -1.69 2.06 10.94
N VAL A 64 -2.18 3.10 10.27
CA VAL A 64 -3.51 3.68 10.43
C VAL A 64 -4.30 3.55 9.13
N LEU A 65 -5.60 3.27 9.25
CA LEU A 65 -6.51 3.20 8.11
C LEU A 65 -7.21 4.54 7.89
N LEU A 66 -7.39 4.90 6.63
CA LEU A 66 -8.04 6.13 6.19
C LEU A 66 -9.28 5.78 5.37
N LYS A 67 -10.32 6.58 5.53
CA LYS A 67 -11.56 6.53 4.74
C LYS A 67 -11.56 7.65 3.71
N ASP A 68 -12.45 7.56 2.72
CA ASP A 68 -12.59 8.65 1.76
C ASP A 68 -13.17 9.91 2.43
N ASP A 69 -12.58 11.06 2.13
CA ASP A 69 -13.13 12.36 2.54
C ASP A 69 -14.21 12.83 1.55
N ARG A 70 -14.26 12.26 0.32
CA ARG A 70 -15.20 12.66 -0.75
C ARG A 70 -16.66 12.33 -0.43
N GLU A 71 -16.93 11.37 0.46
CA GLU A 71 -18.29 10.96 0.84
C GLU A 71 -18.85 11.75 2.04
N GLN A 72 -18.09 12.67 2.64
CA GLN A 72 -18.60 13.53 3.72
C GLN A 72 -19.56 14.63 3.21
N GLY A 73 -19.74 14.76 1.90
CA GLY A 73 -20.64 15.74 1.28
C GLY A 73 -21.46 15.14 0.15
N GLU A 74 -22.40 14.25 0.47
CA GLU A 74 -23.69 14.06 -0.23
C GLU A 74 -24.36 12.79 0.33
N ALA A 75 -25.17 12.95 1.38
CA ALA A 75 -26.08 11.89 1.82
C ALA A 75 -27.17 11.72 0.76
N LYS A 76 -26.97 10.81 -0.19
CA LYS A 76 -28.02 10.35 -1.10
C LYS A 76 -28.54 9.00 -0.61
N ASN A 77 -29.70 9.07 0.04
CA ASN A 77 -30.71 8.03 0.23
C ASN A 77 -30.22 6.58 0.52
N GLY A 78 -30.32 6.17 1.79
CA GLY A 78 -30.57 4.77 2.16
C GLY A 78 -29.45 4.07 2.92
N ALA A 79 -29.60 4.02 4.25
CA ALA A 79 -28.74 3.41 5.27
C ALA A 79 -27.43 4.16 5.56
N ASP A 80 -27.25 4.57 6.82
CA ASP A 80 -25.97 5.00 7.40
C ASP A 80 -24.93 3.88 7.26
N ARG A 81 -24.31 3.78 6.08
CA ARG A 81 -23.18 2.90 5.85
C ARG A 81 -21.92 3.73 6.06
N GLU A 82 -21.17 3.38 7.09
CA GLU A 82 -19.87 3.96 7.37
C GLU A 82 -18.99 3.91 6.10
N PRO A 83 -18.34 5.02 5.71
CA PRO A 83 -17.59 5.07 4.47
C PRO A 83 -16.44 4.04 4.49
N PRO A 84 -16.14 3.40 3.35
CA PRO A 84 -15.15 2.34 3.30
C PRO A 84 -13.74 2.88 3.52
N TYR A 85 -12.85 2.02 4.03
CA TYR A 85 -11.43 2.32 4.04
C TYR A 85 -10.87 2.34 2.60
N THR A 86 -10.14 3.40 2.29
CA THR A 86 -9.55 3.64 0.97
C THR A 86 -8.04 3.51 0.98
N ARG A 87 -7.38 3.81 2.10
CA ARG A 87 -5.92 3.75 2.22
C ARG A 87 -5.49 3.26 3.59
N LYS A 88 -4.29 2.70 3.64
CA LYS A 88 -3.52 2.50 4.87
C LYS A 88 -2.23 3.28 4.77
N TYR A 89 -1.84 3.90 5.88
CA TYR A 89 -0.58 4.62 6.02
C TYR A 89 0.21 4.03 7.17
N TRP A 90 1.52 3.89 7.00
CA TRP A 90 2.44 3.59 8.10
C TRP A 90 3.80 4.21 7.83
N VAL A 91 4.64 4.23 8.85
CA VAL A 91 6.06 4.54 8.69
C VAL A 91 6.85 3.24 8.79
N ASP A 92 7.74 2.96 7.84
CA ASP A 92 8.67 1.84 7.99
C ASP A 92 9.56 2.10 9.20
N LYS A 93 9.50 1.23 10.20
CA LYS A 93 10.20 1.42 11.49
C LYS A 93 11.73 1.45 11.35
N LYS A 94 12.28 0.77 10.35
CA LYS A 94 13.74 0.68 10.15
C LYS A 94 14.27 1.86 9.35
N LEU A 95 13.57 2.22 8.28
CA LEU A 95 13.99 3.28 7.36
C LEU A 95 13.47 4.66 7.78
N ASN A 96 12.49 4.71 8.69
CA ASN A 96 11.75 5.90 9.11
C ASN A 96 11.15 6.64 7.90
N LYS A 97 10.58 5.89 6.94
CA LYS A 97 10.00 6.40 5.69
C LYS A 97 8.51 6.18 5.62
N ASN A 98 7.81 7.12 5.02
CA ASN A 98 6.36 7.08 4.85
C ASN A 98 6.00 6.04 3.79
N CYS A 99 5.09 5.12 4.12
CA CYS A 99 4.62 4.05 3.25
C CYS A 99 3.10 4.06 3.17
N TRP A 100 2.59 3.56 2.05
CA TRP A 100 1.16 3.60 1.75
C TRP A 100 0.69 2.29 1.14
N LYS A 101 -0.54 1.93 1.45
CA LYS A 101 -1.28 0.88 0.74
C LYS A 101 -2.60 1.46 0.27
N ILE A 102 -2.82 1.38 -1.03
CA ILE A 102 -4.03 1.80 -1.71
C ILE A 102 -4.98 0.59 -1.70
N LEU A 103 -6.09 0.73 -0.97
CA LEU A 103 -7.10 -0.30 -0.85
C LEU A 103 -7.97 -0.33 -2.10
N ALA A 104 -8.69 -1.43 -2.31
CA ALA A 104 -9.35 -1.67 -3.60
C ALA A 104 -10.40 -0.60 -3.95
N LYS A 105 -11.00 0.06 -2.95
CA LYS A 105 -11.98 1.15 -3.14
C LYS A 105 -11.37 2.46 -3.65
N ASP A 106 -10.05 2.63 -3.61
CA ASP A 106 -9.36 3.80 -4.17
C ASP A 106 -8.56 3.46 -5.45
N LEU A 107 -8.69 2.22 -5.93
CA LEU A 107 -8.21 1.80 -7.25
C LEU A 107 -9.33 1.96 -8.28
N SER A 108 -8.95 2.31 -9.50
CA SER A 108 -9.85 2.27 -10.66
C SER A 108 -9.81 0.86 -11.23
N ILE A 109 -10.85 0.08 -10.92
CA ILE A 109 -11.03 -1.30 -11.37
C ILE A 109 -12.21 -1.29 -12.34
N ALA A 110 -12.11 -2.02 -13.44
CA ALA A 110 -13.22 -2.18 -14.39
C ALA A 110 -14.43 -2.81 -13.67
N SER A 111 -15.37 -2.01 -13.17
CA SER A 111 -16.40 -2.43 -12.21
C SER A 111 -17.66 -2.99 -12.88
N ASP A 112 -17.52 -3.84 -13.89
CA ASP A 112 -18.68 -4.60 -14.39
C ASP A 112 -19.05 -5.67 -13.37
N ASP A 113 -20.18 -5.49 -12.68
CA ASP A 113 -20.72 -6.39 -11.64
C ASP A 113 -20.93 -7.84 -12.12
N LYS A 114 -20.99 -8.04 -13.45
CA LYS A 114 -21.00 -9.36 -14.08
C LYS A 114 -19.70 -10.12 -13.86
N TYR A 115 -18.58 -9.40 -13.84
CA TYR A 115 -17.23 -9.97 -13.76
C TYR A 115 -16.56 -9.73 -12.42
N TRP A 116 -16.95 -8.67 -11.70
CA TRP A 116 -16.37 -8.34 -10.40
C TRP A 116 -17.39 -8.47 -9.27
N GLN A 117 -16.86 -8.69 -8.07
CA GLN A 117 -17.59 -8.47 -6.81
C GLN A 117 -16.68 -7.84 -5.78
N TRP A 118 -17.29 -7.18 -4.81
CA TRP A 118 -16.62 -6.68 -3.63
C TRP A 118 -16.78 -7.69 -2.50
N THR A 119 -15.66 -8.13 -1.94
CA THR A 119 -15.61 -8.96 -0.74
C THR A 119 -14.80 -8.24 0.34
N GLU A 120 -14.70 -8.83 1.53
CA GLU A 120 -13.96 -8.27 2.65
C GLU A 120 -12.82 -9.20 3.04
N GLU A 121 -11.68 -8.61 3.37
CA GLU A 121 -10.52 -9.30 3.93
C GLU A 121 -10.02 -8.55 5.17
N GLU A 122 -9.36 -9.26 6.07
CA GLU A 122 -8.77 -8.65 7.26
C GLU A 122 -7.48 -7.91 6.93
N GLU A 123 -7.43 -6.62 7.25
CA GLU A 123 -6.23 -5.80 7.19
C GLU A 123 -5.79 -5.41 8.61
N PRO A 124 -4.59 -5.84 9.04
CA PRO A 124 -4.04 -5.43 10.33
C PRO A 124 -3.77 -3.93 10.38
N CYS A 125 -4.08 -3.29 11.50
CA CYS A 125 -3.71 -1.91 11.79
C CYS A 125 -3.47 -1.75 13.30
N TYR A 126 -3.15 -0.53 13.75
CA TYR A 126 -2.91 -0.26 15.17
C TYR A 126 -4.07 -0.67 16.09
N SER A 127 -5.31 -0.65 15.58
CA SER A 127 -6.53 -0.98 16.34
C SER A 127 -6.97 -2.43 16.17
N GLY A 128 -6.06 -3.32 15.75
CA GLY A 128 -6.34 -4.71 15.42
C GLY A 128 -6.67 -4.91 13.95
N ASN A 129 -7.30 -6.04 13.63
CA ASN A 129 -7.72 -6.34 12.26
C ASN A 129 -9.02 -5.61 11.93
N LYS A 130 -9.05 -4.93 10.79
CA LYS A 130 -10.26 -4.30 10.25
C LYS A 130 -10.60 -4.94 8.92
N LYS A 131 -11.90 -5.09 8.68
CA LYS A 131 -12.41 -5.55 7.38
C LYS A 131 -12.22 -4.43 6.36
N VAL A 132 -11.53 -4.73 5.27
CA VAL A 132 -11.35 -3.84 4.13
C VAL A 132 -11.91 -4.49 2.89
N HIS A 133 -12.45 -3.68 1.98
CA HIS A 133 -12.93 -4.20 0.71
C HIS A 133 -11.78 -4.63 -0.19
N VAL A 134 -11.97 -5.78 -0.82
CA VAL A 134 -11.14 -6.27 -1.92
C VAL A 134 -12.03 -6.53 -3.14
N ALA A 135 -11.45 -6.36 -4.32
CA ALA A 135 -12.12 -6.68 -5.58
C ALA A 135 -11.77 -8.11 -5.98
N GLU A 136 -12.78 -8.92 -6.22
CA GLU A 136 -12.65 -10.30 -6.66
C GLU A 136 -13.19 -10.44 -8.09
N LEU A 137 -12.36 -10.99 -8.98
CA LEU A 137 -12.73 -11.30 -10.35
C LEU A 137 -13.41 -12.69 -10.40
N LYS A 138 -14.68 -12.73 -10.77
CA LYS A 138 -15.52 -13.94 -10.86
C LYS A 138 -15.21 -14.79 -12.08
N ARG A 139 -15.00 -14.15 -13.22
CA ARG A 139 -14.78 -14.80 -14.52
C ARG A 139 -13.78 -13.98 -15.32
N ILE A 140 -12.79 -14.66 -15.90
CA ILE A 140 -11.72 -14.01 -16.64
C ILE A 140 -12.26 -13.58 -18.01
N CYS A 141 -12.49 -12.28 -18.16
CA CYS A 141 -12.69 -11.65 -19.46
C CYS A 141 -11.96 -10.30 -19.59
N TRP A 142 -11.65 -9.64 -18.46
CA TRP A 142 -10.97 -8.34 -18.45
C TRP A 142 -10.34 -8.06 -17.07
N LEU A 143 -9.02 -8.00 -17.00
CA LEU A 143 -8.27 -7.55 -15.82
C LEU A 143 -7.66 -6.18 -16.11
N GLU A 144 -8.27 -5.14 -15.59
CA GLU A 144 -7.74 -3.78 -15.65
C GLU A 144 -7.92 -3.11 -14.30
N ILE A 145 -6.79 -2.86 -13.65
CA ILE A 145 -6.68 -2.21 -12.35
C ILE A 145 -5.74 -1.04 -12.58
N ASN A 146 -6.14 0.15 -12.20
CA ASN A 146 -5.29 1.33 -12.25
C ASN A 146 -5.27 1.99 -10.87
N GLY A 147 -4.14 2.56 -10.49
CA GLY A 147 -4.00 3.30 -9.26
C GLY A 147 -3.12 4.53 -9.44
N LYS A 148 -3.27 5.47 -8.51
CA LYS A 148 -2.54 6.73 -8.51
C LYS A 148 -2.07 7.04 -7.10
N CYS A 149 -0.84 7.49 -6.95
CA CYS A 149 -0.31 7.93 -5.66
C CYS A 149 0.38 9.29 -5.81
N ASN A 150 0.12 10.21 -4.89
CA ASN A 150 0.82 11.48 -4.86
C ASN A 150 2.14 11.32 -4.11
N THR A 151 3.25 11.51 -4.82
CA THR A 151 4.61 11.36 -4.30
C THR A 151 4.95 12.37 -3.21
N ILE A 152 4.19 13.46 -3.07
CA ILE A 152 4.33 14.40 -1.93
C ILE A 152 3.97 13.76 -0.59
N MET A 153 3.21 12.65 -0.62
CA MET A 153 2.86 11.87 0.57
C MET A 153 3.96 10.85 0.95
N LEU A 154 4.98 10.70 0.11
CA LEU A 154 6.13 9.84 0.32
C LEU A 154 7.30 10.65 0.90
N SER A 155 8.29 9.95 1.46
CA SER A 155 9.51 10.60 1.92
C SER A 155 10.37 11.00 0.71
N PRO A 156 10.95 12.21 0.67
CA PRO A 156 11.79 12.66 -0.44
C PRO A 156 13.12 11.89 -0.52
N ARG A 157 13.77 11.87 -1.70
CA ARG A 157 15.08 11.21 -1.93
C ARG A 157 15.13 9.80 -1.38
N THR A 158 14.08 9.04 -1.64
CA THR A 158 13.89 7.70 -1.10
C THR A 158 13.45 6.81 -2.25
N LYS A 159 14.10 5.66 -2.35
CA LYS A 159 13.73 4.61 -3.30
C LYS A 159 12.50 3.87 -2.78
N TYR A 160 11.51 3.68 -3.64
CA TYR A 160 10.26 2.98 -3.35
C TYR A 160 10.08 1.82 -4.31
N GLU A 161 9.48 0.75 -3.79
CA GLU A 161 8.90 -0.36 -4.54
C GLU A 161 7.39 -0.14 -4.62
N VAL A 162 6.82 -0.38 -5.81
CA VAL A 162 5.36 -0.42 -6.00
C VAL A 162 4.98 -1.87 -6.25
N GLU A 163 4.11 -2.44 -5.42
CA GLU A 163 3.67 -3.83 -5.52
C GLU A 163 2.15 -3.91 -5.63
N ILE A 164 1.64 -4.82 -6.45
CA ILE A 164 0.24 -5.23 -6.40
C ILE A 164 0.10 -6.46 -5.50
N LEU A 165 -0.92 -6.46 -4.66
CA LEU A 165 -1.29 -7.59 -3.83
C LEU A 165 -2.44 -8.34 -4.50
N VAL A 166 -2.19 -9.60 -4.83
CA VAL A 166 -3.14 -10.51 -5.47
C VAL A 166 -3.26 -11.82 -4.69
N LYS A 167 -4.43 -12.45 -4.77
CA LYS A 167 -4.70 -13.76 -4.18
C LYS A 167 -5.44 -14.59 -5.22
N ILE A 168 -4.90 -15.76 -5.55
CA ILE A 168 -5.55 -16.71 -6.44
C ILE A 168 -6.43 -17.61 -5.59
N LYS A 169 -7.74 -17.63 -5.83
CA LYS A 169 -8.66 -18.53 -5.11
C LYS A 169 -8.45 -19.99 -5.50
N GLU A 170 -8.90 -20.92 -4.66
CA GLU A 170 -8.75 -22.36 -4.89
C GLU A 170 -9.29 -22.81 -6.26
N GLY A 171 -10.41 -22.21 -6.70
CA GLY A 171 -11.02 -22.46 -8.01
C GLY A 171 -10.51 -21.58 -9.16
N GLY A 172 -9.57 -20.67 -8.90
CA GLY A 172 -9.04 -19.73 -9.90
C GLY A 172 -8.28 -20.45 -11.01
N ARG A 173 -8.71 -20.27 -12.26
CA ARG A 173 -8.10 -20.83 -13.48
C ARG A 173 -8.08 -19.79 -14.59
N GLY A 174 -7.28 -20.00 -15.63
CA GLY A 174 -7.19 -19.13 -16.81
C GLY A 174 -6.14 -18.02 -16.69
N TRP A 175 -5.10 -18.26 -15.91
CA TRP A 175 -3.95 -17.37 -15.69
C TRP A 175 -2.71 -17.83 -16.46
N ASP A 176 -2.90 -18.66 -17.49
CA ASP A 176 -1.83 -19.26 -18.31
C ASP A 176 -1.12 -18.20 -19.18
N ALA A 177 -1.83 -17.12 -19.51
CA ALA A 177 -1.27 -15.95 -20.15
C ALA A 177 -0.73 -14.97 -19.09
N PRO A 178 0.44 -14.34 -19.31
CA PRO A 178 0.95 -13.33 -18.41
C PRO A 178 0.09 -12.06 -18.43
N VAL A 179 0.08 -11.34 -17.32
CA VAL A 179 -0.52 -10.02 -17.18
C VAL A 179 0.52 -8.93 -17.43
N ASN A 180 0.10 -7.78 -17.97
CA ASN A 180 0.98 -6.62 -18.09
C ASN A 180 0.89 -5.77 -16.81
N LEU A 181 2.04 -5.46 -16.24
CA LEU A 181 2.20 -4.53 -15.11
C LEU A 181 2.96 -3.31 -15.61
N SER A 182 2.47 -2.12 -15.27
CA SER A 182 3.12 -0.88 -15.66
C SER A 182 3.15 0.17 -14.55
N LEU A 183 4.27 0.88 -14.47
CA LEU A 183 4.47 2.02 -13.59
C LEU A 183 4.88 3.23 -14.42
N ALA A 184 4.07 4.28 -14.41
CA ALA A 184 4.36 5.55 -15.03
C ALA A 184 4.70 6.61 -13.97
N LEU A 185 5.82 7.27 -14.18
CA LEU A 185 6.41 8.26 -13.29
C LEU A 185 6.12 9.69 -13.76
N PRO A 186 6.13 10.69 -12.85
CA PRO A 186 5.79 12.07 -13.20
C PRO A 186 6.83 12.77 -14.10
N ASP A 187 8.00 12.17 -14.31
CA ASP A 187 8.99 12.63 -15.28
C ASP A 187 8.75 12.11 -16.71
N GLY A 188 7.69 11.31 -16.92
CA GLY A 188 7.36 10.67 -18.18
C GLY A 188 7.97 9.29 -18.37
N ASN A 189 8.84 8.84 -17.45
CA ASN A 189 9.41 7.50 -17.52
C ASN A 189 8.34 6.44 -17.22
N LYS A 190 8.40 5.33 -17.97
CA LYS A 190 7.48 4.21 -17.83
C LYS A 190 8.28 2.91 -17.70
N GLN A 191 7.87 2.08 -16.75
CA GLN A 191 8.35 0.70 -16.59
C GLN A 191 7.19 -0.22 -16.95
N GLU A 192 7.46 -1.25 -17.74
CA GLU A 192 6.49 -2.29 -18.09
C GLU A 192 7.13 -3.65 -17.98
N ARG A 193 6.39 -4.62 -17.45
CA ARG A 193 6.79 -6.02 -17.40
C ARG A 193 5.59 -6.93 -17.52
N MET A 194 5.83 -8.10 -18.08
CA MET A 194 4.86 -9.19 -18.04
C MET A 194 5.08 -10.04 -16.79
N GLU A 195 4.00 -10.43 -16.14
CA GLU A 195 4.04 -11.34 -14.99
C GLU A 195 3.15 -12.55 -15.17
N ARG A 196 3.69 -13.74 -14.91
CA ARG A 196 2.90 -14.96 -14.87
C ARG A 196 2.30 -15.14 -13.48
N LEU A 197 0.97 -15.23 -13.43
CA LEU A 197 0.24 -15.51 -12.18
C LEU A 197 -0.01 -17.02 -11.99
N GLU A 198 0.21 -17.81 -13.04
CA GLU A 198 0.21 -19.26 -12.97
C GLU A 198 1.28 -19.77 -11.99
N GLY A 199 0.93 -20.75 -11.16
CA GLY A 199 1.84 -21.34 -10.19
C GLY A 199 1.94 -20.60 -8.86
N LEU A 200 1.29 -19.44 -8.71
CA LEU A 200 1.13 -18.81 -7.40
C LEU A 200 0.33 -19.72 -6.46
N GLU A 201 0.80 -19.80 -5.21
CA GLU A 201 0.12 -20.55 -4.15
C GLU A 201 -1.31 -20.03 -3.95
N LYS A 202 -2.30 -20.92 -4.00
CA LYS A 202 -3.71 -20.51 -3.86
C LYS A 202 -4.04 -20.12 -2.43
N GLU A 203 -5.10 -19.34 -2.28
CA GLU A 203 -5.62 -18.81 -1.02
C GLU A 203 -4.63 -17.97 -0.18
N LYS A 204 -3.50 -17.56 -0.79
CA LYS A 204 -2.48 -16.74 -0.17
C LYS A 204 -2.30 -15.42 -0.90
N TRP A 205 -2.03 -14.37 -0.14
CA TRP A 205 -1.67 -13.07 -0.68
C TRP A 205 -0.22 -13.09 -1.18
N HIS A 206 -0.05 -12.81 -2.47
CA HIS A 206 1.23 -12.62 -3.13
C HIS A 206 1.46 -11.13 -3.37
N ARG A 207 2.69 -10.70 -3.13
CA ARG A 207 3.16 -9.36 -3.52
C ARG A 207 3.90 -9.50 -4.85
N ILE A 208 3.45 -8.73 -5.83
CA ILE A 208 4.04 -8.72 -7.16
C ILE A 208 4.55 -7.31 -7.44
N SER A 209 5.86 -7.19 -7.59
CA SER A 209 6.50 -5.92 -7.95
C SER A 209 5.98 -5.41 -9.29
N ILE A 210 5.59 -4.14 -9.37
CA ILE A 210 5.30 -3.44 -10.61
C ILE A 210 6.56 -2.73 -11.09
N GLY A 211 7.31 -2.12 -10.16
CA GLY A 211 8.56 -1.44 -10.44
C GLY A 211 9.04 -0.58 -9.27
N GLN A 212 10.22 0.01 -9.46
CA GLN A 212 10.87 0.85 -8.46
C GLN A 212 11.06 2.27 -8.96
N PHE A 213 11.03 3.24 -8.06
CA PHE A 213 11.36 4.63 -8.41
C PHE A 213 11.96 5.36 -7.22
N GLU A 214 12.64 6.47 -7.48
CA GLU A 214 13.11 7.38 -6.43
C GLU A 214 12.23 8.64 -6.40
N THR A 215 11.85 9.07 -5.20
CA THR A 215 11.04 10.28 -5.04
C THR A 215 11.83 11.55 -5.39
N THR A 216 11.31 12.28 -6.36
CA THR A 216 11.71 13.65 -6.68
C THR A 216 10.62 14.63 -6.21
N PRO A 217 10.87 15.95 -6.15
CA PRO A 217 9.85 16.96 -5.79
C PRO A 217 8.60 17.04 -6.69
N LYS A 218 8.45 16.16 -7.69
CA LYS A 218 7.29 16.11 -8.60
C LYS A 218 6.08 15.41 -7.95
N THR A 219 4.90 15.53 -8.57
CA THR A 219 3.61 15.46 -7.84
C THR A 219 2.82 14.14 -7.95
N LEU A 220 2.99 13.24 -8.92
CA LEU A 220 2.09 12.05 -9.04
C LEU A 220 2.75 10.84 -9.73
N ILE A 221 2.53 9.62 -9.22
CA ILE A 221 2.79 8.36 -9.94
C ILE A 221 1.47 7.69 -10.34
N LEU A 222 1.49 6.97 -11.46
CA LEU A 222 0.38 6.15 -11.97
C LEU A 222 0.88 4.71 -12.10
N PHE A 223 0.06 3.74 -11.75
CA PHE A 223 0.38 2.33 -11.97
C PHE A 223 -0.86 1.58 -12.47
N ARG A 224 -0.63 0.52 -13.24
CA ARG A 224 -1.66 -0.36 -13.81
C ARG A 224 -1.20 -1.81 -13.71
#